data_AF-A0A1B1CBE5-F1
#
_entry.id   AF-A0A1B1CBE5-F1
#
_cell.length_a   1.000
_cell.length_b   1.000
_cell.length_c   1.000
_cell.angle_alpha   90.00
_cell.angle_beta   90.00
_cell.angle_gamma   90.00
#
_symmetry.space_group_name_H-M   'P 1'
#
loop_
_entity.id
_entity.type
_entity.pdbx_description
1 polymer ?
#
loop_
_entity_poly.entity_id
_entity_poly.type
_entity_poly.pdbx_seq_one_letter_code
_entity_poly.pdbx_strand_id
1 'polypeptide(L)'
;MVRTDAIIRKRKLSNADVGKVNYVLKARARRYIAAGSREWLYPEKTVAETWKDLYEIFLPPRDDLWRFGGEMYASFEDGRTYYQDAFGRTEKEREFLKKKLPKEPLRDRDLCGCGSGLSFKKCCKSVPAALRSSWTEVSIRERNLMFFNAVAKVLGLDQRKDWITVRRELTDEKISNIYQLYEGLWPLETDLFQLLPKPDGRPRAIYTGSIHPSMITKFALGASLYFGELIIQHPFLHPSALNEKFNPVKNPSAYRQEFLKSVVFFLTLMPLIEQGTVNLVPDPCNFDLHLRDQMHGMAQARSTWINKDLLKDAPTRELLKEDSARGLMSAPRDVLLNILKKTTELDDEHLREVLLGIERLKENDPLAVLQEDGSAMGENSEQFHLAKLAPNFEMTMYLAQATGACIVTDDVVRWNEIKRAMSWQPDTALRALASKIEASKFAFPQNVEEIQALAFEPTLSVYPTLMGEVFGYLSKLGGGERKPNFEGHLAARFCRVQSLAQAALRKSGVAVKEARLLCAFPVGGIQDNTINRLLLMSSSERHLPCAPAAFFIDGQFHG
;
A
#
# COMPACT_ATOMS: atom_id res chain seq x y z
N MET A 1 -14.46 -30.60 -1.17
CA MET A 1 -15.71 -31.38 -1.20
C MET A 1 -16.48 -31.05 0.08
N VAL A 2 -17.72 -30.56 -0.01
CA VAL A 2 -18.49 -30.06 1.16
C VAL A 2 -18.93 -31.24 2.04
N ARG A 3 -18.82 -31.12 3.37
CA ARG A 3 -19.37 -32.09 4.36
C ARG A 3 -20.90 -32.10 4.34
N THR A 4 -21.48 -32.80 3.36
CA THR A 4 -22.94 -32.93 3.20
C THR A 4 -23.61 -33.69 4.34
N ASP A 5 -22.83 -34.42 5.14
CA ASP A 5 -23.20 -35.09 6.38
C ASP A 5 -23.37 -34.13 7.57
N ALA A 6 -22.79 -32.93 7.49
CA ALA A 6 -22.87 -31.88 8.51
C ALA A 6 -23.97 -30.83 8.22
N ILE A 7 -24.72 -30.97 7.12
CA ILE A 7 -25.85 -30.10 6.80
C ILE A 7 -26.95 -30.28 7.86
N ILE A 8 -27.40 -29.18 8.46
CA ILE A 8 -28.51 -29.19 9.43
C ILE A 8 -29.82 -29.43 8.69
N ARG A 9 -30.30 -30.69 8.71
CA ARG A 9 -31.55 -31.11 8.05
C ARG A 9 -32.79 -31.05 8.94
N LYS A 10 -32.61 -30.79 10.24
CA LYS A 10 -33.70 -30.83 11.25
C LYS A 10 -34.46 -29.52 11.39
N ARG A 11 -33.93 -28.43 10.83
CA ARG A 11 -34.53 -27.11 10.96
C ARG A 11 -35.84 -27.04 10.18
N LYS A 12 -36.92 -26.66 10.88
CA LYS A 12 -38.24 -26.37 10.28
C LYS A 12 -38.59 -24.92 10.57
N LEU A 13 -39.10 -24.21 9.56
CA LEU A 13 -39.59 -22.85 9.70
C LEU A 13 -41.11 -22.89 9.89
N SER A 14 -41.62 -22.13 10.85
CA SER A 14 -43.06 -21.89 10.99
C SER A 14 -43.56 -20.87 9.96
N ASN A 15 -44.87 -20.72 9.80
CA ASN A 15 -45.45 -19.69 8.94
C ASN A 15 -45.04 -18.26 9.37
N ALA A 16 -44.89 -18.02 10.68
CA ALA A 16 -44.39 -16.76 11.21
C ALA A 16 -42.94 -16.52 10.79
N ASP A 17 -42.09 -17.55 10.87
CA ASP A 17 -40.68 -17.47 10.46
C ASP A 17 -40.53 -17.21 8.97
N VAL A 18 -41.34 -17.87 8.14
CA VAL A 18 -41.39 -17.62 6.69
C VAL A 18 -41.84 -16.18 6.42
N GLY A 19 -42.78 -15.65 7.19
CA GLY A 19 -43.18 -14.24 7.15
C GLY A 19 -41.99 -13.29 7.38
N LYS A 20 -41.17 -13.56 8.40
CA LYS A 20 -39.94 -12.78 8.70
C LYS A 20 -38.94 -12.83 7.56
N VAL A 21 -38.71 -14.00 6.98
CA VAL A 21 -37.81 -14.16 5.82
C VAL A 21 -38.33 -13.36 4.62
N ASN A 22 -39.63 -13.46 4.32
CA ASN A 22 -40.26 -12.72 3.22
C ASN A 22 -40.19 -11.21 3.45
N TYR A 23 -40.32 -10.75 4.70
CA TYR A 23 -40.17 -9.33 5.04
C TYR A 23 -38.77 -8.82 4.71
N VAL A 24 -37.73 -9.55 5.10
CA VAL A 24 -36.33 -9.19 4.76
C VAL A 24 -36.11 -9.20 3.25
N LEU A 25 -36.59 -10.24 2.55
CA LEU A 25 -36.46 -10.32 1.09
C LEU A 25 -37.14 -9.15 0.39
N LYS A 26 -38.36 -8.79 0.80
CA LYS A 26 -39.11 -7.66 0.25
C LYS A 26 -38.44 -6.33 0.52
N ALA A 27 -37.98 -6.09 1.75
CA ALA A 27 -37.28 -4.87 2.13
C ALA A 27 -35.95 -4.68 1.36
N ARG A 28 -35.36 -5.76 0.84
CA ARG A 28 -34.10 -5.74 0.09
C ARG A 28 -34.28 -5.92 -1.43
N ALA A 29 -35.51 -6.13 -1.90
CA ALA A 29 -35.82 -6.27 -3.32
C ALA A 29 -35.62 -4.92 -4.04
N ARG A 30 -34.85 -4.91 -5.13
CA ARG A 30 -34.51 -3.66 -5.85
C ARG A 30 -35.49 -3.28 -6.95
N ARG A 31 -36.23 -4.24 -7.52
CA ARG A 31 -37.05 -3.97 -8.73
C ARG A 31 -38.32 -4.82 -8.84
N TYR A 32 -38.23 -6.12 -8.58
CA TYR A 32 -39.37 -7.03 -8.67
C TYR A 32 -39.39 -7.98 -7.48
N ILE A 33 -40.60 -8.37 -7.06
CA ILE A 33 -40.86 -9.42 -6.07
C ILE A 33 -42.05 -10.24 -6.58
N ALA A 34 -42.00 -11.55 -6.35
CA ALA A 34 -43.08 -12.45 -6.70
C ALA A 34 -43.34 -13.39 -5.52
N ALA A 35 -44.60 -13.80 -5.38
CA ALA A 35 -45.00 -14.81 -4.41
C ALA A 35 -46.11 -15.66 -5.03
N GLY A 36 -46.21 -16.93 -4.60
CA GLY A 36 -47.24 -17.85 -5.07
C GLY A 36 -48.66 -17.47 -4.65
N SER A 37 -48.80 -16.65 -3.60
CA SER A 37 -50.08 -16.11 -3.13
C SER A 37 -49.98 -14.61 -2.84
N ARG A 38 -51.08 -13.88 -3.04
CA ARG A 38 -51.09 -12.41 -3.01
C ARG A 38 -50.78 -11.85 -1.62
N GLU A 39 -51.28 -12.50 -0.58
CA GLU A 39 -51.07 -12.14 0.81
C GLU A 39 -49.60 -12.21 1.23
N TRP A 40 -48.80 -13.09 0.62
CA TRP A 40 -47.36 -13.22 0.91
C TRP A 40 -46.52 -12.08 0.34
N LEU A 41 -47.08 -11.26 -0.56
CA LEU A 41 -46.44 -10.03 -1.02
C LEU A 41 -46.46 -8.93 0.04
N TYR A 42 -47.18 -9.11 1.15
CA TYR A 42 -47.31 -8.10 2.22
C TYR A 42 -46.93 -8.63 3.61
N PRO A 43 -45.71 -9.16 3.78
CA PRO A 43 -45.24 -9.70 5.05
C PRO A 43 -45.17 -8.66 6.17
N GLU A 44 -45.10 -7.37 5.84
CA GLU A 44 -45.16 -6.27 6.81
C GLU A 44 -46.47 -6.19 7.59
N LYS A 45 -47.53 -6.88 7.14
CA LYS A 45 -48.81 -6.93 7.86
C LYS A 45 -48.82 -7.96 8.99
N THR A 46 -47.87 -8.90 8.99
CA THR A 46 -47.82 -10.03 9.93
C THR A 46 -46.55 -10.04 10.77
N VAL A 47 -45.49 -9.37 10.33
CA VAL A 47 -44.21 -9.24 11.06
C VAL A 47 -44.21 -7.91 11.81
N ALA A 48 -44.11 -7.99 13.15
CA ALA A 48 -44.08 -6.82 14.03
C ALA A 48 -42.70 -6.60 14.67
N GLU A 49 -41.77 -7.53 14.48
CA GLU A 49 -40.42 -7.50 15.04
C GLU A 49 -39.56 -6.37 14.45
N THR A 50 -38.64 -5.85 15.26
CA THR A 50 -37.68 -4.85 14.77
C THR A 50 -36.62 -5.48 13.88
N TRP A 51 -35.99 -4.67 13.03
CA TRP A 51 -34.92 -5.15 12.15
C TRP A 51 -33.79 -5.86 12.88
N LYS A 52 -33.49 -5.43 14.11
CA LYS A 52 -32.48 -6.05 14.97
C LYS A 52 -32.87 -7.45 15.38
N ASP A 53 -34.15 -7.72 15.65
CA ASP A 53 -34.65 -9.00 16.15
C ASP A 53 -34.82 -10.04 15.04
N LEU A 54 -34.94 -9.58 13.79
CA LEU A 54 -35.05 -10.48 12.62
C LEU A 54 -33.81 -11.35 12.41
N TYR A 55 -32.64 -11.00 12.97
CA TYR A 55 -31.43 -11.81 12.78
C TYR A 55 -31.52 -13.22 13.38
N GLU A 56 -32.32 -13.40 14.44
CA GLU A 56 -32.39 -14.67 15.17
C GLU A 56 -32.87 -15.80 14.27
N ILE A 57 -33.76 -15.50 13.31
CA ILE A 57 -34.23 -16.48 12.34
C ILE A 57 -33.17 -16.85 11.29
N PHE A 58 -32.06 -16.15 11.20
CA PHE A 58 -30.97 -16.55 10.28
C PHE A 58 -29.88 -17.33 11.01
N LEU A 59 -29.95 -17.43 12.34
CA LEU A 59 -29.03 -18.25 13.11
C LEU A 59 -29.38 -19.74 12.95
N PRO A 60 -28.36 -20.63 12.86
CA PRO A 60 -28.57 -22.06 12.94
C PRO A 60 -29.06 -22.47 14.35
N PRO A 61 -29.77 -23.61 14.48
CA PRO A 61 -30.17 -24.14 15.79
C PRO A 61 -28.94 -24.31 16.70
N ARG A 62 -29.02 -23.79 17.93
CA ARG A 62 -27.88 -23.74 18.87
C ARG A 62 -27.27 -25.12 19.14
N ASP A 63 -28.12 -26.14 19.20
CA ASP A 63 -27.71 -27.51 19.56
C ASP A 63 -27.20 -28.35 18.37
N ASP A 64 -27.35 -27.85 17.14
CA ASP A 64 -26.88 -28.54 15.91
C ASP A 64 -25.56 -27.94 15.37
N LEU A 65 -25.00 -26.93 16.03
CA LEU A 65 -23.75 -26.25 15.66
C LEU A 65 -22.47 -27.06 15.94
N TRP A 66 -22.56 -28.15 16.71
CA TRP A 66 -21.39 -28.92 17.17
C TRP A 66 -20.60 -29.61 16.04
N ARG A 67 -21.14 -29.68 14.82
CA ARG A 67 -20.44 -30.21 13.63
C ARG A 67 -19.90 -29.13 12.70
N PHE A 68 -20.12 -27.85 13.01
CA PHE A 68 -19.54 -26.73 12.27
C PHE A 68 -18.08 -26.57 12.72
N GLY A 69 -17.17 -27.18 11.99
CA GLY A 69 -15.76 -27.28 12.37
C GLY A 69 -15.06 -28.47 11.71
N GLY A 70 -13.74 -28.50 11.81
CA GLY A 70 -12.89 -29.59 11.33
C GLY A 70 -11.82 -29.15 10.36
N GLU A 71 -10.83 -30.01 10.18
CA GLU A 71 -9.74 -29.87 9.22
C GLU A 71 -9.87 -31.02 8.21
N MET A 72 -9.77 -30.70 6.92
CA MET A 72 -9.70 -31.68 5.85
C MET A 72 -8.26 -31.82 5.40
N TYR A 73 -7.81 -33.05 5.29
CA TYR A 73 -6.54 -33.42 4.66
C TYR A 73 -6.85 -34.35 3.49
N ALA A 74 -6.32 -34.05 2.31
CA ALA A 74 -6.39 -34.95 1.16
C ALA A 74 -4.98 -35.16 0.62
N SER A 75 -4.52 -36.41 0.65
CA SER A 75 -3.25 -36.81 0.05
C SER A 75 -3.48 -37.26 -1.39
N PHE A 76 -2.67 -36.76 -2.31
CA PHE A 76 -2.67 -37.13 -3.71
C PHE A 76 -1.61 -38.20 -3.99
N GLU A 77 -1.76 -38.92 -5.11
CA GLU A 77 -0.83 -39.99 -5.52
C GLU A 77 0.60 -39.50 -5.74
N ASP A 78 0.78 -38.21 -6.05
CA ASP A 78 2.09 -37.56 -6.21
C ASP A 78 2.73 -37.12 -4.88
N GLY A 79 2.12 -37.48 -3.74
CA GLY A 79 2.61 -37.15 -2.40
C GLY A 79 2.22 -35.75 -1.90
N ARG A 80 1.55 -34.92 -2.71
CA ARG A 80 1.02 -33.63 -2.23
C ARG A 80 -0.09 -33.84 -1.21
N THR A 81 -0.18 -32.96 -0.22
CA THR A 81 -1.27 -32.95 0.75
C THR A 81 -2.00 -31.61 0.67
N TYR A 82 -3.31 -31.66 0.42
CA TYR A 82 -4.21 -30.53 0.51
C TYR A 82 -4.77 -30.43 1.92
N TYR A 83 -4.65 -29.25 2.52
CA TYR A 83 -5.27 -28.90 3.79
C TYR A 83 -6.41 -27.91 3.54
N GLN A 84 -7.50 -28.03 4.30
CA GLN A 84 -8.54 -27.02 4.35
C GLN A 84 -9.22 -26.99 5.72
N ASP A 85 -9.33 -25.82 6.33
CA ASP A 85 -10.09 -25.66 7.59
C ASP A 85 -11.60 -25.49 7.37
N ALA A 86 -12.35 -25.32 8.47
CA ALA A 86 -13.80 -25.15 8.44
C ALA A 86 -14.28 -23.88 7.70
N PHE A 87 -13.39 -22.92 7.45
CA PHE A 87 -13.67 -21.67 6.76
C PHE A 87 -13.16 -21.69 5.31
N GLY A 88 -12.62 -22.82 4.86
CA GLY A 88 -12.11 -22.99 3.51
C GLY A 88 -10.65 -22.58 3.33
N ARG A 89 -9.96 -22.20 4.41
CA ARG A 89 -8.56 -21.73 4.37
C ARG A 89 -7.63 -22.89 4.12
N THR A 90 -6.70 -22.72 3.20
CA THR A 90 -5.78 -23.79 2.79
C THR A 90 -4.46 -23.80 3.56
N GLU A 91 -4.32 -22.95 4.56
CA GLU A 91 -3.16 -22.89 5.43
C GLU A 91 -3.60 -22.67 6.89
N LYS A 92 -2.82 -23.22 7.83
CA LYS A 92 -2.98 -22.92 9.26
C LYS A 92 -2.42 -21.54 9.60
N GLU A 93 -2.92 -20.97 10.69
CA GLU A 93 -2.33 -19.76 11.24
C GLU A 93 -0.86 -19.98 11.59
N ARG A 94 -0.01 -19.01 11.25
CA ARG A 94 1.43 -19.09 11.51
C ARG A 94 1.74 -18.56 12.91
N GLU A 95 2.10 -19.46 13.81
CA GLU A 95 2.38 -19.15 15.22
C GLU A 95 3.41 -18.02 15.42
N PHE A 96 4.43 -17.93 14.57
CA PHE A 96 5.46 -16.89 14.67
C PHE A 96 4.94 -15.47 14.31
N LEU A 97 3.74 -15.35 13.73
CA LEU A 97 3.07 -14.08 13.47
C LEU A 97 2.14 -13.67 14.63
N LYS A 98 1.95 -14.52 15.65
CA LYS A 98 1.14 -14.21 16.82
C LYS A 98 1.97 -13.56 17.92
N LYS A 99 1.34 -12.65 18.64
CA LYS A 99 1.89 -11.98 19.83
C LYS A 99 1.26 -12.51 21.09
N LYS A 100 2.10 -12.63 22.12
CA LYS A 100 1.62 -12.87 23.49
C LYS A 100 1.11 -11.55 24.05
N LEU A 101 -0.17 -11.52 24.40
CA LEU A 101 -0.76 -10.35 25.04
C LEU A 101 -0.12 -10.10 26.41
N PRO A 102 0.14 -8.83 26.78
CA PRO A 102 0.61 -8.49 28.11
C PRO A 102 -0.40 -8.95 29.17
N LYS A 103 0.07 -9.65 30.21
CA LYS A 103 -0.77 -10.03 31.36
C LYS A 103 -1.13 -8.83 32.24
N GLU A 104 -0.22 -7.85 32.29
CA GLU A 104 -0.37 -6.62 33.04
C GLU A 104 -0.51 -5.42 32.07
N PRO A 105 -1.18 -4.34 32.48
CA PRO A 105 -1.21 -3.10 31.70
C PRO A 105 0.21 -2.56 31.41
N LEU A 106 0.45 -2.15 30.17
CA LEU A 106 1.72 -1.53 29.78
C LEU A 106 1.96 -0.22 30.56
N ARG A 107 3.20 -0.01 30.99
CA ARG A 107 3.67 1.25 31.57
C ARG A 107 3.92 2.28 30.47
N ASP A 108 3.97 3.56 30.84
CA ASP A 108 4.10 4.67 29.89
C ASP A 108 5.31 4.58 28.95
N ARG A 109 6.43 4.05 29.45
CA ARG A 109 7.70 3.95 28.71
C ARG A 109 7.85 2.62 27.94
N ASP A 110 6.99 1.65 28.21
CA ASP A 110 7.05 0.35 27.53
C ASP A 110 6.74 0.54 26.04
N LEU A 111 7.31 -0.31 25.19
CA LEU A 111 6.96 -0.31 23.77
C LEU A 111 5.48 -0.66 23.60
N CYS A 112 4.81 0.05 22.69
CA CYS A 112 3.40 -0.15 22.46
C CYS A 112 3.13 -1.50 21.78
N GLY A 113 2.16 -2.27 22.31
CA GLY A 113 1.80 -3.60 21.78
C GLY A 113 1.33 -3.63 20.32
N CYS A 114 0.92 -2.48 19.76
CA CYS A 114 0.56 -2.38 18.34
C CYS A 114 1.76 -2.45 17.39
N GLY A 115 3.00 -2.49 17.90
CA GLY A 115 4.20 -2.64 17.08
C GLY A 115 4.59 -1.40 16.28
N SER A 116 4.14 -0.19 16.69
CA SER A 116 4.49 1.08 16.03
C SER A 116 5.93 1.54 16.25
N GLY A 117 6.65 0.93 17.19
CA GLY A 117 7.98 1.40 17.63
C GLY A 117 7.94 2.55 18.65
N LEU A 118 6.77 3.15 18.90
CA LEU A 118 6.60 4.21 19.89
C LEU A 118 6.33 3.65 21.29
N SER A 119 6.73 4.40 22.32
CA SER A 119 6.31 4.13 23.71
C SER A 119 4.78 4.16 23.84
N PHE A 120 4.20 3.34 24.72
CA PHE A 120 2.76 3.24 24.94
C PHE A 120 2.12 4.61 25.22
N LYS A 121 2.77 5.48 26.01
CA LYS A 121 2.31 6.85 26.29
C LYS A 121 2.15 7.70 25.04
N LYS A 122 3.14 7.65 24.14
CA LYS A 122 3.12 8.39 22.85
C LYS A 122 2.28 7.69 21.78
N CYS A 123 1.81 6.47 22.07
CA CYS A 123 1.08 5.65 21.11
C CYS A 123 -0.36 5.39 21.56
N CYS A 124 -0.70 4.15 21.95
CA CYS A 124 -2.09 3.73 22.15
C CYS A 124 -2.71 4.19 23.48
N LYS A 125 -1.96 4.80 24.40
CA LYS A 125 -2.49 5.21 25.73
C LYS A 125 -3.71 6.14 25.60
N SER A 126 -3.67 7.13 24.71
CA SER A 126 -4.77 8.07 24.46
C SER A 126 -5.72 7.64 23.34
N VAL A 127 -5.48 6.49 22.71
CA VAL A 127 -6.28 6.00 21.57
C VAL A 127 -7.31 4.98 22.09
N PRO A 128 -8.61 5.13 21.78
CA PRO A 128 -9.63 4.14 22.14
C PRO A 128 -9.32 2.77 21.55
N ALA A 129 -9.67 1.68 22.25
CA ALA A 129 -9.33 0.31 21.83
C ALA A 129 -9.76 -0.02 20.40
N ALA A 130 -10.95 0.41 19.98
CA ALA A 130 -11.49 0.20 18.62
C ALA A 130 -10.72 0.95 17.50
N LEU A 131 -9.84 1.90 17.85
CA LEU A 131 -9.00 2.64 16.92
C LEU A 131 -7.51 2.24 17.04
N ARG A 132 -7.21 1.15 17.76
CA ARG A 132 -5.85 0.60 17.84
C ARG A 132 -5.69 -0.48 16.77
N SER A 133 -4.53 -0.50 16.12
CA SER A 133 -4.09 -1.67 15.35
C SER A 133 -3.85 -2.86 16.29
N SER A 134 -3.89 -4.06 15.74
CA SER A 134 -3.84 -5.32 16.48
C SER A 134 -2.63 -5.41 17.44
N TRP A 135 -2.90 -5.95 18.62
CA TRP A 135 -1.88 -6.34 19.62
C TRP A 135 -1.68 -7.87 19.66
N THR A 136 -2.50 -8.62 18.95
CA THR A 136 -2.48 -10.10 18.92
C THR A 136 -1.59 -10.64 17.81
N GLU A 137 -1.20 -9.80 16.86
CA GLU A 137 -0.34 -10.19 15.74
C GLU A 137 0.84 -9.23 15.53
N VAL A 138 1.89 -9.76 14.93
CA VAL A 138 3.05 -8.99 14.44
C VAL A 138 2.56 -7.95 13.43
N SER A 139 2.86 -6.69 13.71
CA SER A 139 2.41 -5.52 12.96
C SER A 139 3.05 -5.44 11.58
N ILE A 140 2.52 -4.58 10.72
CA ILE A 140 3.12 -4.30 9.40
C ILE A 140 4.59 -3.87 9.54
N ARG A 141 4.87 -2.93 10.45
CA ARG A 141 6.24 -2.46 10.71
C ARG A 141 7.13 -3.59 11.18
N GLU A 142 6.69 -4.39 12.15
CA GLU A 142 7.49 -5.51 12.66
C GLU A 142 7.74 -6.57 11.58
N ARG A 143 6.77 -6.87 10.71
CA ARG A 143 6.95 -7.74 9.54
C ARG A 143 7.99 -7.17 8.58
N ASN A 144 7.99 -5.86 8.32
CA ASN A 144 9.04 -5.21 7.53
C ASN A 144 10.43 -5.36 8.18
N LEU A 145 10.55 -5.19 9.49
CA LEU A 145 11.83 -5.40 10.20
C LEU A 145 12.30 -6.86 10.13
N MET A 146 11.39 -7.82 10.31
CA MET A 146 11.69 -9.24 10.16
C MET A 146 12.16 -9.56 8.73
N PHE A 147 11.48 -9.00 7.73
CA PHE A 147 11.83 -9.18 6.33
C PHE A 147 13.20 -8.59 6.00
N PHE A 148 13.50 -7.40 6.52
CA PHE A 148 14.82 -6.78 6.37
C PHE A 148 15.94 -7.64 6.92
N ASN A 149 15.79 -8.16 8.15
CA ASN A 149 16.78 -9.04 8.75
C ASN A 149 16.99 -10.31 7.91
N ALA A 150 15.90 -10.84 7.35
CA ALA A 150 15.95 -12.00 6.45
C ALA A 150 16.69 -11.68 5.15
N VAL A 151 16.36 -10.57 4.48
CA VAL A 151 17.04 -10.11 3.25
C VAL A 151 18.52 -9.85 3.51
N ALA A 152 18.85 -9.14 4.59
CA ALA A 152 20.23 -8.84 4.96
C ALA A 152 21.05 -10.12 5.17
N LYS A 153 20.48 -11.13 5.82
CA LYS A 153 21.13 -12.43 6.02
C LYS A 153 21.31 -13.21 4.72
N VAL A 154 20.29 -13.28 3.87
CA VAL A 154 20.36 -14.04 2.59
C VAL A 154 21.36 -13.39 1.62
N LEU A 155 21.43 -12.07 1.60
CA LEU A 155 22.37 -11.32 0.76
C LEU A 155 23.77 -11.17 1.40
N GLY A 156 23.95 -11.53 2.68
CA GLY A 156 25.21 -11.42 3.40
C GLY A 156 25.65 -9.97 3.65
N LEU A 157 24.70 -9.06 3.87
CA LEU A 157 24.98 -7.64 4.15
C LEU A 157 25.68 -7.44 5.51
N ASP A 158 25.54 -8.40 6.42
CA ASP A 158 26.22 -8.46 7.71
C ASP A 158 27.73 -8.75 7.59
N GLN A 159 28.18 -9.29 6.45
CA GLN A 159 29.58 -9.64 6.17
C GLN A 159 30.40 -8.49 5.57
N ARG A 160 29.89 -7.24 5.63
CA ARG A 160 30.51 -6.04 5.02
C ARG A 160 30.79 -6.17 3.52
N LYS A 161 29.98 -6.93 2.80
CA LYS A 161 30.05 -7.03 1.34
C LYS A 161 29.65 -5.70 0.71
N ASP A 162 30.39 -5.26 -0.29
CA ASP A 162 29.95 -4.14 -1.12
C ASP A 162 28.80 -4.56 -2.05
N TRP A 163 28.09 -3.56 -2.58
CA TRP A 163 26.92 -3.82 -3.42
C TRP A 163 27.27 -4.50 -4.75
N ILE A 164 28.50 -4.35 -5.25
CA ILE A 164 28.98 -5.03 -6.46
C ILE A 164 29.08 -6.54 -6.19
N THR A 165 29.71 -6.91 -5.08
CA THR A 165 29.85 -8.30 -4.61
C THR A 165 28.49 -8.94 -4.39
N VAL A 166 27.57 -8.24 -3.73
CA VAL A 166 26.19 -8.72 -3.53
C VAL A 166 25.51 -9.03 -4.87
N ARG A 167 25.63 -8.14 -5.86
CA ARG A 167 25.03 -8.33 -7.20
C ARG A 167 25.67 -9.46 -7.98
N ARG A 168 26.99 -9.63 -7.92
CA ARG A 168 27.70 -10.73 -8.58
C ARG A 168 27.32 -12.09 -7.99
N GLU A 169 27.13 -12.16 -6.67
CA GLU A 169 26.74 -13.39 -5.98
C GLU A 169 25.23 -13.63 -5.89
N LEU A 170 24.40 -12.80 -6.50
CA LEU A 170 22.95 -12.93 -6.40
C LEU A 170 22.48 -14.08 -7.30
N THR A 171 22.16 -15.24 -6.70
CA THR A 171 21.67 -16.41 -7.42
C THR A 171 20.14 -16.48 -7.47
N ASP A 172 19.63 -17.31 -8.37
CA ASP A 172 18.21 -17.61 -8.49
C ASP A 172 17.64 -18.20 -7.18
N GLU A 173 18.41 -19.02 -6.45
CA GLU A 173 18.01 -19.52 -5.14
C GLU A 173 17.89 -18.40 -4.10
N LYS A 174 18.79 -17.41 -4.09
CA LYS A 174 18.70 -16.26 -3.18
C LYS A 174 17.44 -15.44 -3.46
N ILE A 175 17.13 -15.19 -4.73
CA ILE A 175 15.91 -14.48 -5.15
C ILE A 175 14.67 -15.25 -4.70
N SER A 176 14.60 -16.54 -5.04
CA SER A 176 13.48 -17.41 -4.69
C SER A 176 13.26 -17.48 -3.17
N ASN A 177 14.34 -17.66 -2.39
CA ASN A 177 14.30 -17.70 -0.93
C ASN A 177 13.75 -16.38 -0.33
N ILE A 178 14.20 -15.21 -0.83
CA ILE A 178 13.70 -13.93 -0.33
C ILE A 178 12.20 -13.75 -0.63
N TYR A 179 11.72 -14.15 -1.81
CA TYR A 179 10.28 -14.12 -2.11
C TYR A 179 9.49 -15.11 -1.24
N GLN A 180 10.02 -16.30 -0.95
CA GLN A 180 9.41 -17.24 0.00
C GLN A 180 9.34 -16.67 1.42
N LEU A 181 10.38 -15.94 1.86
CA LEU A 181 10.38 -15.26 3.16
C LEU A 181 9.33 -14.13 3.21
N TYR A 182 9.16 -13.40 2.11
CA TYR A 182 8.10 -12.39 2.00
C TYR A 182 6.70 -13.00 2.07
N GLU A 183 6.44 -14.06 1.29
CA GLU A 183 5.22 -14.87 1.39
C GLU A 183 5.03 -15.41 2.83
N GLY A 184 6.13 -15.83 3.46
CA GLY A 184 6.26 -16.25 4.86
C GLY A 184 5.68 -15.26 5.87
N LEU A 185 5.80 -13.97 5.59
CA LEU A 185 5.33 -12.90 6.46
C LEU A 185 3.92 -12.42 6.13
N TRP A 186 3.40 -12.77 4.95
CA TRP A 186 2.12 -12.29 4.45
C TRP A 186 1.20 -13.41 3.96
N PRO A 187 0.78 -14.37 4.80
CA PRO A 187 -0.22 -15.37 4.39
C PRO A 187 -1.45 -14.71 3.75
N LEU A 188 -2.04 -15.32 2.72
CA LEU A 188 -3.23 -14.78 2.04
C LEU A 188 -4.43 -14.61 2.99
N GLU A 189 -4.46 -15.40 4.07
CA GLU A 189 -5.46 -15.34 5.15
C GLU A 189 -5.23 -14.19 6.15
N THR A 190 -4.19 -13.37 5.96
CA THR A 190 -3.92 -12.23 6.84
C THR A 190 -5.07 -11.23 6.79
N ASP A 191 -5.69 -10.95 7.94
CA ASP A 191 -6.60 -9.81 8.09
C ASP A 191 -5.79 -8.50 8.10
N LEU A 192 -5.45 -8.02 6.91
CA LEU A 192 -4.65 -6.81 6.73
C LEU A 192 -5.29 -5.60 7.42
N PHE A 193 -6.62 -5.53 7.50
CA PHE A 193 -7.31 -4.41 8.14
C PHE A 193 -7.00 -4.31 9.62
N GLN A 194 -6.91 -5.42 10.35
CA GLN A 194 -6.53 -5.39 11.76
C GLN A 194 -5.12 -4.83 11.97
N LEU A 195 -4.23 -4.98 10.99
CA LEU A 195 -2.84 -4.52 11.07
C LEU A 195 -2.68 -3.07 10.60
N LEU A 196 -3.54 -2.60 9.69
CA LEU A 196 -3.52 -1.23 9.20
C LEU A 196 -3.73 -0.21 10.34
N PRO A 197 -3.11 0.98 10.25
CA PRO A 197 -3.49 2.11 11.08
C PRO A 197 -4.98 2.42 10.92
N LYS A 198 -5.62 2.86 12.00
CA LYS A 198 -7.01 3.30 12.01
C LYS A 198 -7.08 4.82 11.91
N PRO A 199 -8.23 5.42 11.54
CA PRO A 199 -8.42 6.87 11.55
C PRO A 199 -8.49 7.40 12.99
N ASP A 200 -7.37 7.36 13.69
CA ASP A 200 -7.16 7.75 15.09
C ASP A 200 -6.85 9.26 15.26
N GLY A 201 -6.87 10.02 14.15
CA GLY A 201 -6.58 11.45 14.11
C GLY A 201 -5.09 11.80 14.04
N ARG A 202 -4.18 10.81 14.00
CA ARG A 202 -2.77 11.09 13.72
C ARG A 202 -2.58 11.54 12.28
N PRO A 203 -1.67 12.49 12.02
CA PRO A 203 -1.36 12.93 10.67
C PRO A 203 -0.64 11.80 9.92
N ARG A 204 -1.26 11.38 8.81
CA ARG A 204 -0.72 10.37 7.90
C ARG A 204 -0.94 10.79 6.46
N ALA A 205 -0.11 10.27 5.56
CA ALA A 205 -0.27 10.40 4.12
C ALA A 205 -0.13 9.05 3.43
N ILE A 206 -1.00 8.75 2.47
CA ILE A 206 -0.75 7.72 1.45
C ILE A 206 0.05 8.37 0.33
N TYR A 207 1.24 7.84 0.05
CA TYR A 207 1.94 8.16 -1.18
C TYR A 207 1.38 7.32 -2.33
N THR A 208 1.02 7.97 -3.43
CA THR A 208 0.73 7.31 -4.71
C THR A 208 1.63 7.90 -5.78
N GLY A 209 2.37 7.06 -6.47
CA GLY A 209 3.39 7.52 -7.41
C GLY A 209 4.33 6.39 -7.83
N SER A 210 5.53 6.77 -8.29
CA SER A 210 6.50 5.81 -8.80
C SER A 210 7.20 5.08 -7.67
N ILE A 211 7.02 3.76 -7.59
CA ILE A 211 7.74 2.87 -6.68
C ILE A 211 9.03 2.43 -7.38
N HIS A 212 9.98 3.36 -7.47
CA HIS A 212 11.29 3.14 -8.04
C HIS A 212 12.38 3.78 -7.15
N PRO A 213 13.52 3.12 -6.89
CA PRO A 213 14.59 3.65 -6.04
C PRO A 213 15.01 5.08 -6.39
N SER A 214 15.24 5.35 -7.69
CA SER A 214 15.67 6.67 -8.18
C SER A 214 14.60 7.76 -8.13
N MET A 215 13.33 7.40 -7.92
CA MET A 215 12.20 8.34 -7.92
C MET A 215 11.73 8.66 -6.51
N ILE A 216 11.61 7.65 -5.64
CA ILE A 216 11.02 7.81 -4.31
C ILE A 216 11.78 8.81 -3.42
N THR A 217 13.10 8.89 -3.59
CA THR A 217 13.98 9.78 -2.82
C THR A 217 13.85 11.24 -3.22
N LYS A 218 13.31 11.55 -4.40
CA LYS A 218 13.20 12.93 -4.91
C LYS A 218 12.30 13.78 -4.00
N PHE A 219 11.12 13.26 -3.66
CA PHE A 219 10.11 14.01 -2.90
C PHE A 219 9.36 13.17 -1.87
N ALA A 220 8.99 11.93 -2.22
CA ALA A 220 8.09 11.12 -1.39
C ALA A 220 8.62 10.93 0.03
N LEU A 221 9.89 10.53 0.20
CA LEU A 221 10.44 10.28 1.54
C LEU A 221 10.51 11.56 2.40
N GLY A 222 10.93 12.68 1.79
CA GLY A 222 10.96 13.98 2.47
C GLY A 222 9.58 14.51 2.86
N ALA A 223 8.52 14.06 2.18
CA ALA A 223 7.14 14.42 2.50
C ALA A 223 6.73 14.01 3.92
N SER A 224 7.37 12.97 4.49
CA SER A 224 7.14 12.53 5.87
C SER A 224 7.41 13.61 6.92
N LEU A 225 8.33 14.56 6.64
CA LEU A 225 8.61 15.70 7.51
C LEU A 225 7.43 16.69 7.61
N TYR A 226 6.58 16.71 6.58
CA TYR A 226 5.46 17.65 6.48
C TYR A 226 4.12 17.01 6.85
N PHE A 227 3.90 15.76 6.44
CA PHE A 227 2.58 15.11 6.55
C PHE A 227 2.50 14.06 7.67
N GLY A 228 3.60 13.75 8.35
CA GLY A 228 3.65 12.75 9.40
C GLY A 228 3.97 11.35 8.86
N GLU A 229 3.24 10.35 9.34
CA GLU A 229 3.48 8.95 8.94
C GLU A 229 3.13 8.76 7.46
N LEU A 230 4.10 8.30 6.67
CA LEU A 230 3.92 8.06 5.24
C LEU A 230 3.68 6.57 4.98
N ILE A 231 2.56 6.25 4.38
CA ILE A 231 2.19 4.89 3.98
C ILE A 231 2.47 4.74 2.48
N ILE A 232 3.29 3.76 2.14
CA ILE A 232 3.70 3.46 0.77
C ILE A 232 3.39 1.99 0.49
N GLN A 233 2.95 1.66 -0.73
CA GLN A 233 2.77 0.28 -1.12
C GLN A 233 4.13 -0.45 -1.17
N HIS A 234 4.17 -1.67 -0.66
CA HIS A 234 5.39 -2.46 -0.57
C HIS A 234 5.91 -2.81 -1.98
N PRO A 235 7.23 -2.73 -2.24
CA PRO A 235 7.77 -2.95 -3.59
C PRO A 235 7.74 -4.41 -4.02
N PHE A 236 7.80 -5.37 -3.09
CA PHE A 236 7.75 -6.80 -3.43
C PHE A 236 6.35 -7.25 -3.84
N LEU A 237 6.32 -8.03 -4.93
CA LEU A 237 5.13 -8.76 -5.34
C LEU A 237 4.86 -9.92 -4.39
N HIS A 238 3.59 -10.24 -4.18
CA HIS A 238 3.19 -11.40 -3.39
C HIS A 238 3.16 -12.66 -4.27
N PRO A 239 4.07 -13.66 -4.06
CA PRO A 239 4.18 -14.82 -4.96
C PRO A 239 2.88 -15.61 -5.11
N SER A 240 2.16 -15.83 -4.00
CA SER A 240 0.92 -16.62 -3.99
C SER A 240 -0.29 -15.87 -4.59
N ALA A 241 -0.14 -14.57 -4.90
CA ALA A 241 -1.16 -13.80 -5.60
C ALA A 241 -0.99 -13.84 -7.13
N LEU A 242 0.06 -14.51 -7.62
CA LEU A 242 0.43 -14.59 -9.04
C LEU A 242 0.26 -16.01 -9.58
N ASN A 243 -0.07 -16.10 -10.86
CA ASN A 243 -0.06 -17.37 -11.59
C ASN A 243 1.36 -17.95 -11.68
N GLU A 244 1.47 -19.26 -11.84
CA GLU A 244 2.77 -19.96 -11.80
C GLU A 244 3.81 -19.42 -12.79
N LYS A 245 3.39 -19.02 -14.00
CA LYS A 245 4.28 -18.41 -15.03
C LYS A 245 4.92 -17.10 -14.53
N PHE A 246 4.22 -16.33 -13.72
CA PHE A 246 4.66 -15.03 -13.19
C PHE A 246 5.06 -15.12 -11.72
N ASN A 247 5.28 -16.34 -11.20
CA ASN A 247 5.64 -16.50 -9.80
C ASN A 247 7.17 -16.35 -9.65
N PRO A 248 7.68 -15.38 -8.87
CA PRO A 248 9.11 -15.12 -8.73
C PRO A 248 9.86 -16.19 -7.91
N VAL A 249 9.14 -17.02 -7.14
CA VAL A 249 9.71 -18.19 -6.46
C VAL A 249 9.99 -19.30 -7.48
N LYS A 250 9.10 -19.47 -8.48
CA LYS A 250 9.21 -20.49 -9.53
C LYS A 250 10.10 -20.08 -10.69
N ASN A 251 10.14 -18.79 -11.02
CA ASN A 251 10.87 -18.23 -12.17
C ASN A 251 11.82 -17.09 -11.75
N PRO A 252 12.74 -17.31 -10.79
CA PRO A 252 13.56 -16.25 -10.21
C PRO A 252 14.47 -15.52 -11.21
N SER A 253 14.99 -16.22 -12.24
CA SER A 253 15.83 -15.62 -13.30
C SER A 253 15.15 -14.45 -14.01
N ALA A 254 13.84 -14.55 -14.26
CA ALA A 254 13.05 -13.52 -14.92
C ALA A 254 12.90 -12.23 -14.10
N TYR A 255 13.18 -12.29 -12.78
CA TYR A 255 12.99 -11.17 -11.85
C TYR A 255 14.29 -10.47 -11.45
N ARG A 256 15.47 -10.85 -11.95
CA ARG A 256 16.76 -10.31 -11.48
C ARG A 256 16.79 -8.78 -11.40
N GLN A 257 16.41 -8.07 -12.48
CA GLN A 257 16.41 -6.60 -12.47
C GLN A 257 15.32 -6.03 -11.56
N GLU A 258 14.11 -6.59 -11.58
CA GLU A 258 13.00 -6.13 -10.73
C GLU A 258 13.28 -6.35 -9.23
N PHE A 259 13.95 -7.46 -8.91
CA PHE A 259 14.39 -7.80 -7.58
C PHE A 259 15.42 -6.78 -7.08
N LEU A 260 16.40 -6.39 -7.90
CA LEU A 260 17.36 -5.34 -7.53
C LEU A 260 16.65 -4.01 -7.22
N LYS A 261 15.67 -3.59 -8.05
CA LYS A 261 14.86 -2.40 -7.77
C LYS A 261 14.12 -2.52 -6.44
N SER A 262 13.47 -3.67 -6.20
CA SER A 262 12.68 -3.92 -4.99
C SER A 262 13.55 -3.93 -3.73
N VAL A 263 14.71 -4.59 -3.78
CA VAL A 263 15.67 -4.66 -2.67
C VAL A 263 16.28 -3.29 -2.41
N VAL A 264 16.81 -2.60 -3.41
CA VAL A 264 17.42 -1.28 -3.20
C VAL A 264 16.38 -0.30 -2.65
N PHE A 265 15.15 -0.31 -3.18
CA PHE A 265 14.06 0.49 -2.63
C PHE A 265 13.82 0.16 -1.16
N PHE A 266 13.64 -1.13 -0.86
CA PHE A 266 13.34 -1.59 0.49
C PHE A 266 14.44 -1.21 1.50
N LEU A 267 15.70 -1.51 1.17
CA LEU A 267 16.86 -1.17 2.00
C LEU A 267 16.98 0.35 2.23
N THR A 268 16.75 1.15 1.18
CA THR A 268 16.79 2.62 1.27
C THR A 268 15.80 3.16 2.30
N LEU A 269 14.62 2.55 2.45
CA LEU A 269 13.58 3.05 3.35
C LEU A 269 13.73 2.60 4.81
N MET A 270 14.62 1.64 5.08
CA MET A 270 14.72 1.01 6.41
C MET A 270 14.93 1.97 7.57
N PRO A 271 15.78 3.01 7.49
CA PRO A 271 15.93 3.95 8.60
C PRO A 271 14.61 4.63 9.00
N LEU A 272 13.75 4.94 8.02
CA LEU A 272 12.45 5.57 8.28
C LEU A 272 11.39 4.56 8.76
N ILE A 273 11.47 3.31 8.30
CA ILE A 273 10.61 2.21 8.78
C ILE A 273 10.93 1.87 10.23
N GLU A 274 12.21 1.78 10.57
CA GLU A 274 12.69 1.59 11.94
C GLU A 274 12.24 2.72 12.85
N GLN A 275 12.25 3.97 12.39
CA GLN A 275 11.72 5.09 13.16
C GLN A 275 10.18 5.07 13.28
N GLY A 276 9.48 4.42 12.35
CA GLY A 276 8.02 4.42 12.28
C GLY A 276 7.44 5.66 11.57
N THR A 277 8.28 6.39 10.82
CA THR A 277 7.84 7.54 10.00
C THR A 277 7.34 7.07 8.62
N VAL A 278 7.80 5.91 8.16
CA VAL A 278 7.34 5.26 6.92
C VAL A 278 6.81 3.87 7.22
N ASN A 279 5.69 3.48 6.62
CA ASN A 279 5.15 2.12 6.68
C ASN A 279 4.95 1.57 5.27
N LEU A 280 5.62 0.45 4.97
CA LEU A 280 5.39 -0.30 3.72
C LEU A 280 4.27 -1.31 3.92
N VAL A 281 3.21 -1.16 3.14
CA VAL A 281 1.99 -1.97 3.25
C VAL A 281 1.83 -2.83 1.99
N PRO A 282 1.60 -4.14 2.10
CA PRO A 282 1.33 -4.98 0.92
C PRO A 282 0.02 -4.55 0.23
N ASP A 283 -0.11 -4.81 -1.07
CA ASP A 283 -1.35 -4.52 -1.79
C ASP A 283 -2.54 -5.26 -1.13
N PRO A 284 -3.59 -4.56 -0.65
CA PRO A 284 -4.79 -5.19 -0.11
C PRO A 284 -5.46 -6.17 -1.09
N CYS A 285 -5.31 -5.97 -2.41
CA CYS A 285 -5.82 -6.90 -3.42
C CYS A 285 -5.19 -8.30 -3.34
N ASN A 286 -4.05 -8.46 -2.66
CA ASN A 286 -3.44 -9.77 -2.48
C ASN A 286 -4.24 -10.65 -1.50
N PHE A 287 -4.97 -10.04 -0.56
CA PHE A 287 -5.66 -10.75 0.54
C PHE A 287 -7.17 -10.87 0.32
N ASP A 288 -7.72 -10.17 -0.66
CA ASP A 288 -9.15 -10.16 -0.96
C ASP A 288 -9.37 -10.24 -2.48
N LEU A 289 -9.77 -11.43 -2.95
CA LEU A 289 -10.05 -11.70 -4.36
C LEU A 289 -11.21 -10.85 -4.89
N HIS A 290 -12.24 -10.62 -4.07
CA HIS A 290 -13.38 -9.80 -4.48
C HIS A 290 -12.96 -8.34 -4.65
N LEU A 291 -12.20 -7.81 -3.70
CA LEU A 291 -11.61 -6.47 -3.79
C LEU A 291 -10.76 -6.35 -5.06
N ARG A 292 -9.89 -7.32 -5.34
CA ARG A 292 -9.04 -7.34 -6.53
C ARG A 292 -9.84 -7.26 -7.82
N ASP A 293 -10.89 -8.07 -7.96
CA ASP A 293 -11.70 -8.10 -9.16
C ASP A 293 -12.47 -6.79 -9.37
N GLN A 294 -13.03 -6.22 -8.30
CA GLN A 294 -13.70 -4.91 -8.36
C GLN A 294 -12.72 -3.80 -8.74
N MET A 295 -11.56 -3.75 -8.08
CA MET A 295 -10.51 -2.76 -8.35
C MET A 295 -9.99 -2.87 -9.79
N HIS A 296 -9.84 -4.09 -10.32
CA HIS A 296 -9.43 -4.32 -11.69
C HIS A 296 -10.46 -3.77 -12.69
N GLY A 297 -11.75 -4.05 -12.50
CA GLY A 297 -12.81 -3.50 -13.34
C GLY A 297 -12.87 -1.97 -13.32
N MET A 298 -12.72 -1.36 -12.14
CA MET A 298 -12.67 0.10 -12.00
C MET A 298 -11.46 0.71 -12.73
N ALA A 299 -10.27 0.12 -12.54
CA ALA A 299 -9.05 0.57 -13.20
C ALA A 299 -9.12 0.40 -14.73
N GLN A 300 -9.72 -0.68 -15.24
CA GLN A 300 -9.97 -0.88 -16.66
C GLN A 300 -10.88 0.20 -17.24
N ALA A 301 -12.02 0.46 -16.58
CA ALA A 301 -12.91 1.55 -16.98
C ALA A 301 -12.12 2.86 -17.04
N ARG A 302 -11.34 3.15 -15.98
CA ARG A 302 -10.51 4.35 -15.89
C ARG A 302 -9.45 4.51 -16.97
N SER A 303 -8.86 3.42 -17.42
CA SER A 303 -7.83 3.44 -18.44
C SER A 303 -8.29 4.01 -19.78
N THR A 304 -9.59 3.92 -20.09
CA THR A 304 -10.15 4.36 -21.39
C THR A 304 -10.01 5.85 -21.67
N TRP A 305 -9.80 6.68 -20.64
CA TRP A 305 -9.69 8.13 -20.76
C TRP A 305 -8.36 8.71 -20.22
N ILE A 306 -7.42 7.86 -19.82
CA ILE A 306 -6.07 8.32 -19.48
C ILE A 306 -5.41 8.78 -20.77
N ASN A 307 -5.04 10.05 -20.83
CA ASN A 307 -4.30 10.56 -21.97
C ASN A 307 -2.93 9.86 -21.99
N LYS A 308 -2.70 9.01 -23.01
CA LYS A 308 -1.45 8.28 -23.20
C LYS A 308 -0.24 9.21 -23.38
N ASP A 309 -0.46 10.49 -23.71
CA ASP A 309 0.60 11.49 -23.78
C ASP A 309 1.11 11.94 -22.40
N LEU A 310 0.33 11.76 -21.33
CA LEU A 310 0.81 12.05 -19.96
C LEU A 310 1.82 11.02 -19.46
N LEU A 311 1.89 9.83 -20.08
CA LEU A 311 2.94 8.82 -19.85
C LEU A 311 4.27 9.20 -20.53
N LYS A 312 4.33 10.36 -21.20
CA LYS A 312 5.52 10.88 -21.89
C LYS A 312 6.19 12.03 -21.12
N ASP A 313 5.87 12.24 -19.84
CA ASP A 313 6.58 13.24 -19.06
C ASP A 313 8.09 12.89 -19.02
N ALA A 314 8.94 13.93 -19.06
CA ALA A 314 10.37 13.75 -19.23
C ALA A 314 11.00 12.82 -18.15
N PRO A 315 10.63 12.93 -16.85
CA PRO A 315 11.14 12.01 -15.82
C PRO A 315 10.81 10.54 -16.08
N THR A 316 9.57 10.19 -16.43
CA THR A 316 9.18 8.81 -16.71
C THR A 316 9.87 8.28 -17.95
N ARG A 317 10.00 9.10 -19.00
CA ARG A 317 10.72 8.71 -20.22
C ARG A 317 12.19 8.41 -19.95
N GLU A 318 12.84 9.23 -19.13
CA GLU A 318 14.25 9.01 -18.80
C GLU A 318 14.43 7.74 -17.98
N LEU A 319 13.54 7.51 -16.99
CA LEU A 319 13.53 6.28 -16.22
C LEU A 319 13.35 5.03 -17.11
N LEU A 320 12.41 5.08 -18.07
CA LEU A 320 12.18 3.99 -19.01
C LEU A 320 13.39 3.73 -19.91
N LYS A 321 14.10 4.79 -20.34
CA LYS A 321 15.34 4.63 -21.11
C LYS A 321 16.45 4.00 -20.28
N GLU A 322 16.65 4.44 -19.05
CA GLU A 322 17.64 3.86 -18.13
C GLU A 322 17.35 2.37 -17.92
N ASP A 323 16.09 2.02 -17.64
CA ASP A 323 15.69 0.63 -17.43
C ASP A 323 15.85 -0.23 -18.69
N SER A 324 15.56 0.33 -19.87
CA SER A 324 15.79 -0.34 -21.14
C SER A 324 17.27 -0.53 -21.43
N ALA A 325 18.10 0.46 -21.11
CA ALA A 325 19.56 0.37 -21.22
C ALA A 325 20.13 -0.72 -20.29
N ARG A 326 19.62 -0.83 -19.04
CA ARG A 326 19.97 -1.93 -18.12
C ARG A 326 19.61 -3.30 -18.69
N GLY A 327 18.41 -3.41 -19.28
CA GLY A 327 17.98 -4.63 -19.97
C GLY A 327 18.95 -5.03 -21.09
N LEU A 328 19.32 -4.08 -21.94
CA LEU A 328 20.30 -4.30 -23.01
C LEU A 328 21.67 -4.72 -22.45
N MET A 329 22.19 -4.01 -21.44
CA MET A 329 23.48 -4.32 -20.80
C MET A 329 23.51 -5.68 -20.07
N SER A 330 22.33 -6.24 -19.75
CA SER A 330 22.21 -7.57 -19.16
C SER A 330 22.31 -8.71 -20.18
N ALA A 331 22.29 -8.41 -21.48
CA ALA A 331 22.38 -9.42 -22.52
C ALA A 331 23.74 -10.15 -22.50
N PRO A 332 23.80 -11.41 -22.94
CA PRO A 332 25.05 -12.16 -23.09
C PRO A 332 26.08 -11.41 -23.97
N ARG A 333 27.37 -11.60 -23.68
CA ARG A 333 28.45 -10.84 -24.31
C ARG A 333 28.48 -11.00 -25.84
N ASP A 334 28.19 -12.20 -26.34
CA ASP A 334 28.07 -12.52 -27.76
C ASP A 334 26.87 -11.82 -28.43
N VAL A 335 25.75 -11.71 -27.72
CA VAL A 335 24.58 -10.94 -28.17
C VAL A 335 24.91 -9.45 -28.26
N LEU A 336 25.56 -8.89 -27.23
CA LEU A 336 26.03 -7.51 -27.24
C LEU A 336 26.99 -7.22 -28.39
N LEU A 337 27.97 -8.12 -28.62
CA LEU A 337 28.88 -8.04 -29.75
C LEU A 337 28.15 -8.02 -31.09
N ASN A 338 27.17 -8.90 -31.28
CA ASN A 338 26.37 -8.94 -32.51
C ASN A 338 25.54 -7.67 -32.72
N ILE A 339 25.00 -7.08 -31.65
CA ILE A 339 24.27 -5.81 -31.72
C ILE A 339 25.22 -4.68 -32.10
N LEU A 340 26.39 -4.57 -31.46
CA LEU A 340 27.38 -3.53 -31.74
C LEU A 340 27.91 -3.62 -33.18
N LYS A 341 28.22 -4.83 -33.66
CA LYS A 341 28.65 -5.06 -35.06
C LYS A 341 27.59 -4.67 -36.10
N LYS A 342 26.30 -4.74 -35.77
CA LYS A 342 25.20 -4.36 -36.67
C LYS A 342 24.85 -2.88 -36.62
N THR A 343 25.19 -2.19 -35.52
CA THR A 343 24.77 -0.81 -35.26
C THR A 343 25.90 0.20 -35.42
N THR A 344 27.16 -0.27 -35.48
CA THR A 344 28.35 0.57 -35.57
C THR A 344 29.35 -0.01 -36.57
N GLU A 345 30.15 0.86 -37.22
CA GLU A 345 31.24 0.47 -38.13
C GLU A 345 32.60 0.43 -37.41
N LEU A 346 32.61 -0.03 -36.16
CA LEU A 346 33.83 -0.10 -35.34
C LEU A 346 34.66 -1.34 -35.69
N ASP A 347 35.98 -1.21 -35.63
CA ASP A 347 36.90 -2.35 -35.74
C ASP A 347 36.91 -3.21 -34.45
N ASP A 348 37.56 -4.37 -34.51
CA ASP A 348 37.61 -5.33 -33.40
C ASP A 348 38.37 -4.82 -32.16
N GLU A 349 39.19 -3.76 -32.27
CA GLU A 349 39.90 -3.16 -31.14
C GLU A 349 38.97 -2.19 -30.40
N HIS A 350 38.34 -1.27 -31.12
CA HIS A 350 37.37 -0.34 -30.55
C HIS A 350 36.14 -1.06 -29.99
N LEU A 351 35.70 -2.17 -30.61
CA LEU A 351 34.63 -3.01 -30.05
C LEU A 351 35.01 -3.59 -28.68
N ARG A 352 36.27 -3.97 -28.48
CA ARG A 352 36.75 -4.46 -27.18
C ARG A 352 36.76 -3.35 -26.13
N GLU A 353 37.17 -2.14 -26.50
CA GLU A 353 37.13 -0.98 -25.60
C GLU A 353 35.70 -0.62 -25.17
N VAL A 354 34.75 -0.63 -26.12
CA VAL A 354 33.33 -0.37 -25.83
C VAL A 354 32.77 -1.40 -24.85
N LEU A 355 33.08 -2.68 -25.03
CA LEU A 355 32.64 -3.73 -24.09
C LEU A 355 33.20 -3.53 -22.68
N LEU A 356 34.49 -3.18 -22.56
CA LEU A 356 35.08 -2.83 -21.26
C LEU A 356 34.39 -1.60 -20.63
N GLY A 357 34.01 -0.63 -21.45
CA GLY A 357 33.19 0.51 -21.02
C GLY A 357 31.83 0.09 -20.48
N ILE A 358 31.14 -0.82 -21.17
CA ILE A 358 29.84 -1.37 -20.73
C ILE A 358 29.99 -2.11 -19.39
N GLU A 359 31.02 -2.91 -19.21
CA GLU A 359 31.29 -3.60 -17.93
C GLU A 359 31.45 -2.60 -16.78
N ARG A 360 32.22 -1.53 -16.98
CA ARG A 360 32.35 -0.45 -15.98
C ARG A 360 31.03 0.27 -15.71
N LEU A 361 30.22 0.52 -16.73
CA LEU A 361 28.89 1.12 -16.55
C LEU A 361 27.97 0.22 -15.71
N LYS A 362 27.99 -1.09 -15.95
CA LYS A 362 27.22 -2.08 -15.17
C LYS A 362 27.65 -2.09 -13.70
N GLU A 363 28.95 -2.04 -13.43
CA GLU A 363 29.45 -2.00 -12.05
C GLU A 363 29.04 -0.72 -11.32
N ASN A 364 29.05 0.43 -11.99
CA ASN A 364 28.68 1.71 -11.40
C ASN A 364 27.16 1.90 -11.22
N ASP A 365 26.32 1.27 -12.05
CA ASP A 365 24.86 1.33 -11.90
C ASP A 365 24.39 0.33 -10.83
N PRO A 366 23.84 0.76 -9.68
CA PRO A 366 23.41 -0.14 -8.61
C PRO A 366 22.24 -1.06 -8.98
N LEU A 367 21.56 -0.82 -10.09
CA LEU A 367 20.41 -1.61 -10.56
C LEU A 367 20.74 -2.51 -11.76
N ALA A 368 21.98 -2.46 -12.26
CA ALA A 368 22.41 -3.33 -13.34
C ALA A 368 22.68 -4.76 -12.85
N VAL A 369 22.23 -5.74 -13.63
CA VAL A 369 22.46 -7.17 -13.41
C VAL A 369 23.91 -7.50 -13.79
N LEU A 370 24.64 -8.16 -12.88
CA LEU A 370 26.08 -8.47 -13.05
C LEU A 370 26.36 -9.95 -13.31
N GLN A 371 25.36 -10.82 -13.18
CA GLN A 371 25.47 -12.25 -13.42
C GLN A 371 25.59 -12.54 -14.91
N GLU A 372 26.50 -13.44 -15.28
CA GLU A 372 26.81 -13.79 -16.68
C GLU A 372 26.01 -14.99 -17.21
N ASP A 373 25.30 -15.70 -16.33
CA ASP A 373 24.63 -16.96 -16.68
C ASP A 373 23.55 -16.71 -17.76
N GLY A 374 23.78 -17.31 -18.93
CA GLY A 374 23.14 -17.07 -20.24
C GLY A 374 21.63 -17.37 -20.37
N SER A 375 20.85 -17.15 -19.33
CA SER A 375 19.39 -17.21 -19.34
C SER A 375 18.73 -15.85 -19.61
N ALA A 376 19.50 -14.85 -20.04
CA ALA A 376 19.00 -13.50 -20.29
C ALA A 376 18.28 -13.34 -21.65
N MET A 377 18.60 -14.15 -22.67
CA MET A 377 18.01 -14.03 -24.02
C MET A 377 17.97 -15.38 -24.78
N GLY A 378 17.25 -16.38 -24.26
CA GLY A 378 16.73 -17.48 -25.07
C GLY A 378 15.31 -17.16 -25.56
N GLU A 379 14.80 -17.85 -26.58
CA GLU A 379 13.42 -17.64 -27.11
C GLU A 379 12.30 -17.73 -26.04
N ASN A 380 12.62 -18.21 -24.82
CA ASN A 380 11.73 -18.32 -23.67
C ASN A 380 12.15 -17.49 -22.43
N SER A 381 13.18 -16.63 -22.47
CA SER A 381 13.61 -15.83 -21.31
C SER A 381 12.97 -14.44 -21.29
N GLU A 382 11.70 -14.38 -20.89
CA GLU A 382 11.00 -13.12 -20.65
C GLU A 382 11.54 -12.48 -19.36
N GLN A 383 12.39 -11.44 -19.46
CA GLN A 383 12.69 -10.59 -18.29
C GLN A 383 11.47 -9.72 -17.95
N PHE A 384 11.09 -9.67 -16.68
CA PHE A 384 10.01 -8.81 -16.22
C PHE A 384 10.55 -7.46 -15.76
N HIS A 385 10.21 -6.40 -16.49
CA HIS A 385 10.41 -5.02 -16.04
C HIS A 385 9.05 -4.42 -15.65
N LEU A 386 8.88 -4.07 -14.37
CA LEU A 386 7.62 -3.51 -13.89
C LEU A 386 7.79 -2.01 -13.61
N ALA A 387 7.15 -1.18 -14.43
CA ALA A 387 6.94 0.23 -14.11
C ALA A 387 5.79 0.34 -13.08
N LYS A 388 6.13 0.47 -11.80
CA LYS A 388 5.15 0.50 -10.70
C LYS A 388 4.71 1.93 -10.39
N LEU A 389 3.58 2.35 -10.96
CA LEU A 389 2.84 3.52 -10.52
C LEU A 389 1.72 3.08 -9.55
N ALA A 390 2.03 3.05 -8.25
CA ALA A 390 1.18 2.40 -7.26
C ALA A 390 1.13 3.16 -5.91
N PRO A 391 0.06 2.98 -5.11
CA PRO A 391 -1.20 2.33 -5.49
C PRO A 391 -1.92 3.06 -6.62
N ASN A 392 -2.82 2.38 -7.33
CA ASN A 392 -3.70 3.05 -8.29
C ASN A 392 -4.67 4.01 -7.57
N PHE A 393 -5.43 4.83 -8.30
CA PHE A 393 -6.35 5.79 -7.70
C PHE A 393 -7.32 5.14 -6.70
N GLU A 394 -7.96 4.04 -7.09
CA GLU A 394 -8.97 3.36 -6.28
C GLU A 394 -8.38 2.81 -4.97
N MET A 395 -7.23 2.16 -5.05
CA MET A 395 -6.52 1.64 -3.88
C MET A 395 -5.94 2.76 -3.01
N THR A 396 -5.55 3.89 -3.61
CA THR A 396 -5.13 5.09 -2.88
C THR A 396 -6.28 5.63 -2.03
N MET A 397 -7.47 5.79 -2.62
CA MET A 397 -8.68 6.24 -1.91
C MET A 397 -9.05 5.25 -0.80
N TYR A 398 -9.01 3.95 -1.11
CA TYR A 398 -9.32 2.87 -0.17
C TYR A 398 -8.43 2.91 1.08
N LEU A 399 -7.10 2.98 0.89
CA LEU A 399 -6.15 3.07 1.99
C LEU A 399 -6.26 4.40 2.74
N ALA A 400 -6.46 5.52 2.05
CA ALA A 400 -6.62 6.83 2.67
C ALA A 400 -7.83 6.86 3.62
N GLN A 401 -8.98 6.35 3.18
CA GLN A 401 -10.19 6.25 3.99
C GLN A 401 -10.06 5.23 5.14
N ALA A 402 -9.41 4.08 4.89
CA ALA A 402 -9.18 3.06 5.92
C ALA A 402 -8.27 3.55 7.06
N THR A 403 -7.32 4.44 6.75
CA THR A 403 -6.26 4.87 7.70
C THR A 403 -6.44 6.30 8.19
N GLY A 404 -7.37 7.06 7.60
CA GLY A 404 -7.56 8.49 7.86
C GLY A 404 -6.46 9.39 7.28
N ALA A 405 -5.68 8.88 6.34
CA ALA A 405 -4.55 9.58 5.74
C ALA A 405 -4.98 10.54 4.63
N CYS A 406 -4.25 11.64 4.46
CA CYS A 406 -4.35 12.44 3.24
C CYS A 406 -3.66 11.73 2.06
N ILE A 407 -3.81 12.26 0.85
CA ILE A 407 -3.14 11.71 -0.34
C ILE A 407 -1.99 12.63 -0.75
N VAL A 408 -0.83 12.06 -1.06
CA VAL A 408 0.34 12.80 -1.56
C VAL A 408 0.84 12.12 -2.83
N THR A 409 1.10 12.90 -3.87
CA THR A 409 1.66 12.42 -5.14
C THR A 409 2.62 13.45 -5.72
N ASP A 410 3.70 12.99 -6.32
CA ASP A 410 4.56 13.78 -7.21
C ASP A 410 4.34 13.42 -8.69
N ASP A 411 3.38 12.54 -8.97
CA ASP A 411 2.98 12.12 -10.31
C ASP A 411 1.76 12.92 -10.82
N VAL A 412 1.90 13.43 -12.05
CA VAL A 412 0.89 14.27 -12.70
C VAL A 412 -0.37 13.50 -13.13
N VAL A 413 -0.22 12.21 -13.48
CA VAL A 413 -1.35 11.35 -13.86
C VAL A 413 -2.23 11.11 -12.64
N ARG A 414 -1.63 10.72 -11.51
CA ARG A 414 -2.32 10.56 -10.22
C ARG A 414 -3.00 11.86 -9.77
N TRP A 415 -2.33 13.00 -9.91
CA TRP A 415 -2.93 14.29 -9.56
C TRP A 415 -4.17 14.63 -10.41
N ASN A 416 -4.13 14.34 -11.71
CA ASN A 416 -5.26 14.55 -12.59
C ASN A 416 -6.44 13.61 -12.28
N GLU A 417 -6.18 12.36 -11.89
CA GLU A 417 -7.20 11.43 -11.43
C GLU A 417 -7.90 11.96 -10.17
N ILE A 418 -7.15 12.47 -9.19
CA ILE A 418 -7.68 13.08 -7.97
C ILE A 418 -8.56 14.29 -8.29
N LYS A 419 -8.08 15.22 -9.12
CA LYS A 419 -8.86 16.41 -9.52
C LYS A 419 -10.18 16.05 -10.22
N ARG A 420 -10.20 14.98 -11.02
CA ARG A 420 -11.43 14.50 -11.65
C ARG A 420 -12.41 13.88 -10.67
N ALA A 421 -11.93 13.14 -9.67
CA ALA A 421 -12.80 12.67 -8.59
C ALA A 421 -13.47 13.84 -7.85
N MET A 422 -12.76 14.97 -7.72
CA MET A 422 -13.27 16.20 -7.12
C MET A 422 -14.19 17.03 -8.02
N SER A 423 -14.27 16.81 -9.35
CA SER A 423 -15.10 17.66 -10.22
C SER A 423 -16.59 17.60 -9.87
N TRP A 424 -17.00 16.57 -9.12
CA TRP A 424 -18.35 16.40 -8.58
C TRP A 424 -18.58 17.14 -7.24
N GLN A 425 -17.55 17.77 -6.67
CA GLN A 425 -17.57 18.53 -5.41
C GLN A 425 -16.81 19.86 -5.59
N PRO A 426 -17.46 20.89 -6.19
CA PRO A 426 -16.77 22.13 -6.55
C PRO A 426 -16.42 23.03 -5.36
N ASP A 427 -17.06 22.83 -4.21
CA ASP A 427 -16.85 23.72 -3.06
C ASP A 427 -15.56 23.37 -2.30
N THR A 428 -14.72 24.39 -2.11
CA THR A 428 -13.41 24.31 -1.45
C THR A 428 -13.38 25.11 -0.16
N ALA A 429 -12.69 24.54 0.84
CA ALA A 429 -12.41 25.17 2.13
C ALA A 429 -10.96 25.66 2.21
N LEU A 430 -10.63 26.39 3.29
CA LEU A 430 -9.24 26.75 3.61
C LEU A 430 -8.51 27.50 2.48
N ARG A 431 -9.21 28.32 1.70
CA ARG A 431 -8.66 29.01 0.51
C ARG A 431 -7.42 29.86 0.84
N ALA A 432 -7.46 30.56 1.97
CA ALA A 432 -6.33 31.37 2.43
C ALA A 432 -5.10 30.50 2.74
N LEU A 433 -5.30 29.35 3.37
CA LEU A 433 -4.21 28.40 3.65
C LEU A 433 -3.67 27.79 2.35
N ALA A 434 -4.54 27.33 1.44
CA ALA A 434 -4.16 26.78 0.14
C ALA A 434 -3.28 27.77 -0.64
N SER A 435 -3.71 29.03 -0.74
CA SER A 435 -2.94 30.09 -1.40
C SER A 435 -1.55 30.31 -0.78
N LYS A 436 -1.44 30.25 0.55
CA LYS A 436 -0.14 30.37 1.23
C LYS A 436 0.75 29.16 1.01
N ILE A 437 0.19 27.95 1.00
CA ILE A 437 0.94 26.72 0.68
C ILE A 437 1.46 26.80 -0.75
N GLU A 438 0.58 27.11 -1.70
CA GLU A 438 0.91 27.16 -3.12
C GLU A 438 1.95 28.23 -3.43
N ALA A 439 1.92 29.37 -2.73
CA ALA A 439 2.93 30.43 -2.86
C ALA A 439 4.29 30.10 -2.21
N SER A 440 4.38 29.05 -1.39
CA SER A 440 5.59 28.69 -0.65
C SER A 440 6.46 27.72 -1.43
N LYS A 441 7.78 27.82 -1.24
CA LYS A 441 8.76 26.82 -1.66
C LYS A 441 9.03 25.83 -0.52
N PHE A 442 9.17 24.56 -0.87
CA PHE A 442 9.42 23.46 0.05
C PHE A 442 10.72 22.76 -0.29
N ALA A 443 11.61 22.61 0.68
CA ALA A 443 12.82 21.83 0.54
C ALA A 443 12.59 20.36 0.97
N PHE A 444 12.97 19.42 0.11
CA PHE A 444 12.89 17.98 0.37
C PHE A 444 14.31 17.41 0.46
N PRO A 445 14.78 16.98 1.64
CA PRO A 445 16.09 16.34 1.78
C PRO A 445 16.19 15.09 0.92
N GLN A 446 17.37 14.83 0.34
CA GLN A 446 17.59 13.75 -0.64
C GLN A 446 18.23 12.50 -0.05
N ASN A 447 18.78 12.58 1.17
CA ASN A 447 19.37 11.46 1.88
C ASN A 447 18.45 10.98 3.02
N VAL A 448 18.31 9.66 3.17
CA VAL A 448 17.33 9.07 4.09
C VAL A 448 17.73 9.21 5.56
N GLU A 449 19.01 9.09 5.87
CA GLU A 449 19.56 9.29 7.21
C GLU A 449 19.38 10.75 7.67
N GLU A 450 19.53 11.71 6.75
CA GLU A 450 19.25 13.12 7.00
C GLU A 450 17.76 13.36 7.28
N ILE A 451 16.85 12.74 6.50
CA ILE A 451 15.40 12.81 6.75
C ILE A 451 15.08 12.24 8.15
N GLN A 452 15.68 11.10 8.50
CA GLN A 452 15.51 10.44 9.79
C GLN A 452 15.90 11.39 10.94
N ALA A 453 17.07 12.03 10.85
CA ALA A 453 17.54 12.98 11.85
C ALA A 453 16.63 14.22 11.94
N LEU A 454 16.24 14.79 10.80
CA LEU A 454 15.41 15.99 10.71
C LEU A 454 13.98 15.79 11.22
N ALA A 455 13.47 14.56 11.23
CA ALA A 455 12.16 14.26 11.81
C ALA A 455 12.09 14.55 13.33
N PHE A 456 13.23 14.62 14.02
CA PHE A 456 13.32 15.03 15.43
C PHE A 456 13.62 16.52 15.64
N GLU A 457 13.88 17.27 14.56
CA GLU A 457 14.13 18.72 14.65
C GLU A 457 12.87 19.42 15.18
N PRO A 458 12.94 20.18 16.28
CA PRO A 458 11.77 20.77 16.91
C PRO A 458 10.92 21.63 15.97
N THR A 459 11.54 22.37 15.05
CA THR A 459 10.80 23.23 14.11
C THR A 459 10.08 22.45 13.02
N LEU A 460 10.57 21.26 12.65
CA LEU A 460 9.93 20.38 11.66
C LEU A 460 8.87 19.48 12.31
N SER A 461 9.10 19.00 13.53
CA SER A 461 8.16 18.12 14.25
C SER A 461 6.77 18.74 14.49
N VAL A 462 6.63 20.07 14.39
CA VAL A 462 5.36 20.81 14.53
C VAL A 462 4.49 20.71 13.27
N TYR A 463 5.10 20.45 12.09
CA TYR A 463 4.41 20.44 10.80
C TYR A 463 3.31 19.37 10.71
N PRO A 464 3.59 18.10 11.06
CA PRO A 464 2.57 17.06 11.03
C PRO A 464 1.39 17.38 11.97
N THR A 465 1.63 18.02 13.12
CA THR A 465 0.55 18.43 14.02
C THR A 465 -0.36 19.48 13.38
N LEU A 466 0.20 20.47 12.71
CA LEU A 466 -0.57 21.46 11.95
C LEU A 466 -1.40 20.79 10.84
N MET A 467 -0.81 19.87 10.09
CA MET A 467 -1.53 19.13 9.04
C MET A 467 -2.63 18.23 9.61
N GLY A 468 -2.39 17.58 10.76
CA GLY A 468 -3.42 16.81 11.47
C GLY A 468 -4.63 17.65 11.86
N GLU A 469 -4.43 18.91 12.31
CA GLU A 469 -5.52 19.83 12.59
C GLU A 469 -6.30 20.22 11.32
N VAL A 470 -5.60 20.44 10.20
CA VAL A 470 -6.20 20.70 8.88
C VAL A 470 -7.09 19.53 8.46
N PHE A 471 -6.58 18.29 8.54
CA PHE A 471 -7.31 17.09 8.14
C PHE A 471 -8.52 16.87 9.04
N GLY A 472 -8.34 17.00 10.35
CA GLY A 472 -9.43 16.88 11.32
C GLY A 472 -10.53 17.92 11.14
N TYR A 473 -10.20 19.13 10.67
CA TYR A 473 -11.18 20.15 10.29
C TYR A 473 -11.94 19.77 9.02
N LEU A 474 -11.22 19.40 7.95
CA LEU A 474 -11.82 19.04 6.66
C LEU A 474 -12.77 17.83 6.77
N SER A 475 -12.38 16.80 7.52
CA SER A 475 -13.22 15.62 7.75
C SER A 475 -14.54 15.93 8.48
N LYS A 476 -14.61 17.03 9.26
CA LYS A 476 -15.83 17.43 9.99
C LYS A 476 -16.68 18.43 9.22
N LEU A 477 -16.13 19.06 8.18
CA LEU A 477 -16.78 20.16 7.48
C LEU A 477 -17.96 19.71 6.60
N GLY A 478 -17.96 18.46 6.12
CA GLY A 478 -19.02 17.93 5.24
C GLY A 478 -20.44 17.97 5.83
N GLY A 479 -20.58 18.12 7.14
CA GLY A 479 -21.86 18.33 7.83
C GLY A 479 -21.84 19.48 8.85
N GLY A 480 -20.83 20.34 8.80
CA GLY A 480 -20.60 21.39 9.80
C GLY A 480 -20.46 22.79 9.19
N GLU A 481 -20.63 23.82 10.02
CA GLU A 481 -20.46 25.20 9.59
C GLU A 481 -18.98 25.58 9.44
N ARG A 482 -18.69 26.43 8.44
CA ARG A 482 -17.36 27.03 8.25
C ARG A 482 -17.01 27.91 9.43
N LYS A 483 -15.74 27.91 9.82
CA LYS A 483 -15.21 28.72 10.92
C LYS A 483 -14.13 29.68 10.41
N PRO A 484 -14.49 30.84 9.82
CA PRO A 484 -13.53 31.75 9.16
C PRO A 484 -12.34 32.14 10.05
N ASN A 485 -12.58 32.42 11.34
CA ASN A 485 -11.52 32.75 12.29
C ASN A 485 -10.53 31.61 12.50
N PHE A 486 -11.03 30.36 12.54
CA PHE A 486 -10.20 29.17 12.66
C PHE A 486 -9.40 28.92 11.37
N GLU A 487 -10.03 29.06 10.20
CA GLU A 487 -9.34 28.95 8.91
C GLU A 487 -8.22 30.00 8.76
N GLY A 488 -8.49 31.25 9.16
CA GLY A 488 -7.50 32.32 9.20
C GLY A 488 -6.35 32.03 10.17
N HIS A 489 -6.65 31.45 11.34
CA HIS A 489 -5.63 31.03 12.30
C HIS A 489 -4.72 29.94 11.73
N LEU A 490 -5.28 28.93 11.05
CA LEU A 490 -4.50 27.88 10.40
C LEU A 490 -3.55 28.46 9.35
N ALA A 491 -4.02 29.39 8.51
CA ALA A 491 -3.19 30.07 7.51
C ALA A 491 -2.04 30.88 8.15
N ALA A 492 -2.32 31.62 9.22
CA ALA A 492 -1.29 32.40 9.93
C ALA A 492 -0.26 31.49 10.63
N ARG A 493 -0.70 30.39 11.25
CA ARG A 493 0.18 29.41 11.88
C ARG A 493 1.05 28.71 10.84
N PHE A 494 0.48 28.34 9.70
CA PHE A 494 1.24 27.78 8.57
C PHE A 494 2.42 28.68 8.17
N CYS A 495 2.20 29.97 7.93
CA CYS A 495 3.27 30.88 7.52
C CYS A 495 4.46 30.89 8.52
N ARG A 496 4.16 30.88 9.82
CA ARG A 496 5.18 30.85 10.87
C ARG A 496 5.94 29.52 10.87
N VAL A 497 5.22 28.40 10.85
CA VAL A 497 5.82 27.06 10.84
C VAL A 497 6.67 26.86 9.59
N GLN A 498 6.17 27.26 8.42
CA GLN A 498 6.88 27.14 7.16
C GLN A 498 8.17 27.97 7.16
N SER A 499 8.13 29.22 7.61
CA SER A 499 9.34 30.04 7.67
C SER A 499 10.41 29.45 8.58
N LEU A 500 10.02 28.89 9.74
CA LEU A 500 10.95 28.27 10.68
C LEU A 500 11.51 26.95 10.14
N ALA A 501 10.65 26.09 9.60
CA ALA A 501 11.02 24.80 9.01
C ALA A 501 12.03 24.96 7.86
N GLN A 502 11.75 25.86 6.92
CA GLN A 502 12.65 26.10 5.79
C GLN A 502 13.98 26.75 6.24
N ALA A 503 13.97 27.60 7.28
CA ALA A 503 15.19 28.16 7.84
C ALA A 503 16.06 27.08 8.52
N ALA A 504 15.44 26.14 9.25
CA ALA A 504 16.14 25.02 9.87
C ALA A 504 16.77 24.09 8.82
N LEU A 505 16.05 23.77 7.74
CA LEU A 505 16.56 22.98 6.61
C LEU A 505 17.74 23.65 5.90
N ARG A 506 17.71 24.98 5.73
CA ARG A 506 18.85 25.72 5.17
C ARG A 506 20.06 25.69 6.11
N LYS A 507 19.81 25.82 7.41
CA LYS A 507 20.86 25.82 8.44
C LYS A 507 21.54 24.45 8.57
N SER A 508 20.83 23.35 8.35
CA SER A 508 21.42 22.01 8.43
C SER A 508 22.39 21.70 7.29
N GLY A 509 22.33 22.45 6.17
CA GLY A 509 23.24 22.27 5.03
C GLY A 509 23.02 20.97 4.24
N VAL A 510 21.91 20.28 4.49
CA VAL A 510 21.54 19.03 3.81
C VAL A 510 21.23 19.25 2.34
N ALA A 511 21.49 18.24 1.51
CA ALA A 511 21.14 18.30 0.09
C ALA A 511 19.63 18.21 -0.09
N VAL A 512 19.03 19.23 -0.73
CA VAL A 512 17.57 19.31 -0.91
C VAL A 512 17.19 19.50 -2.37
N LYS A 513 16.01 19.00 -2.74
CA LYS A 513 15.27 19.47 -3.93
C LYS A 513 14.18 20.42 -3.51
N GLU A 514 14.05 21.53 -4.22
CA GLU A 514 12.93 22.45 -4.02
C GLU A 514 11.72 22.00 -4.85
N ALA A 515 10.53 22.14 -4.28
CA ALA A 515 9.26 21.96 -4.99
C ALA A 515 8.20 22.94 -4.50
N ARG A 516 7.10 23.05 -5.25
CA ARG A 516 5.87 23.69 -4.78
C ARG A 516 4.81 22.65 -4.49
N LEU A 517 3.86 22.99 -3.63
CA LEU A 517 2.74 22.13 -3.31
C LEU A 517 1.45 22.71 -3.87
N LEU A 518 0.69 21.93 -4.63
CA LEU A 518 -0.71 22.22 -4.95
C LEU A 518 -1.62 21.50 -3.96
N CYS A 519 -2.71 22.16 -3.57
CA CYS A 519 -3.60 21.66 -2.52
C CYS A 519 -4.99 21.36 -3.06
N ALA A 520 -5.58 20.27 -2.57
CA ALA A 520 -6.97 19.92 -2.77
C ALA A 520 -7.69 19.80 -1.41
N PHE A 521 -8.52 20.81 -1.10
CA PHE A 521 -9.30 20.91 0.13
C PHE A 521 -10.82 20.97 -0.14
N PRO A 522 -11.43 19.92 -0.72
CA PRO A 522 -12.87 19.89 -0.96
C PRO A 522 -13.64 19.85 0.36
N VAL A 523 -14.76 20.57 0.41
CA VAL A 523 -15.71 20.48 1.54
C VAL A 523 -16.27 19.06 1.60
N GLY A 524 -16.13 18.39 2.75
CA GLY A 524 -16.57 17.00 2.92
C GLY A 524 -15.57 15.95 2.42
N GLY A 525 -14.35 16.36 2.04
CA GLY A 525 -13.26 15.49 1.62
C GLY A 525 -13.48 14.84 0.24
N ILE A 526 -12.44 14.23 -0.30
CA ILE A 526 -12.48 13.53 -1.60
C ILE A 526 -13.25 12.23 -1.41
N GLN A 527 -14.30 12.00 -2.20
CA GLN A 527 -15.21 10.86 -2.05
C GLN A 527 -15.29 10.01 -3.31
N ASP A 528 -15.42 8.71 -3.11
CA ASP A 528 -15.85 7.76 -4.13
C ASP A 528 -16.81 6.75 -3.48
N ASN A 529 -18.08 6.76 -3.94
CA ASN A 529 -19.13 5.92 -3.38
C ASN A 529 -18.88 4.42 -3.61
N THR A 530 -18.13 4.06 -4.64
CA THR A 530 -17.77 2.67 -4.92
C THR A 530 -16.76 2.20 -3.87
N ILE A 531 -15.75 3.02 -3.57
CA ILE A 531 -14.75 2.72 -2.54
C ILE A 531 -15.41 2.59 -1.16
N ASN A 532 -16.36 3.46 -0.82
CA ASN A 532 -17.13 3.35 0.43
C ASN A 532 -17.86 2.00 0.54
N ARG A 533 -18.43 1.51 -0.58
CA ARG A 533 -19.08 0.18 -0.60
C ARG A 533 -18.06 -0.94 -0.43
N LEU A 534 -16.90 -0.85 -1.08
CA LEU A 534 -15.83 -1.84 -0.94
C LEU A 534 -15.34 -1.92 0.50
N LEU A 535 -15.10 -0.77 1.16
CA LEU A 535 -14.72 -0.74 2.58
C LEU A 535 -15.77 -1.40 3.48
N LEU A 536 -17.06 -1.20 3.21
CA LEU A 536 -18.15 -1.87 3.94
C LEU A 536 -18.25 -3.38 3.67
N MET A 537 -17.79 -3.84 2.51
CA MET A 537 -17.78 -5.26 2.13
C MET A 537 -16.53 -5.99 2.62
N SER A 538 -15.47 -5.26 2.92
CA SER A 538 -14.26 -5.78 3.57
C SER A 538 -14.40 -5.73 5.10
N SER A 539 -13.45 -6.32 5.83
CA SER A 539 -13.40 -6.37 7.31
C SER A 539 -13.16 -5.00 7.99
N SER A 540 -13.50 -3.89 7.34
CA SER A 540 -13.27 -2.53 7.85
C SER A 540 -14.35 -2.11 8.84
N GLU A 541 -14.09 -2.30 10.13
CA GLU A 541 -15.00 -1.84 11.20
C GLU A 541 -15.01 -0.31 11.36
N ARG A 542 -13.89 0.36 11.03
CA ARG A 542 -13.67 1.79 11.23
C ARG A 542 -12.93 2.37 10.02
N HIS A 543 -13.61 3.22 9.26
CA HIS A 543 -13.04 3.98 8.15
C HIS A 543 -13.71 5.36 8.07
N LEU A 544 -13.05 6.29 7.37
CA LEU A 544 -13.64 7.58 7.02
C LEU A 544 -14.47 7.47 5.73
N PRO A 545 -15.53 8.28 5.56
CA PRO A 545 -16.32 8.29 4.33
C PRO A 545 -15.61 8.97 3.16
N CYS A 546 -14.47 9.61 3.40
CA CYS A 546 -13.72 10.43 2.45
C CYS A 546 -12.23 10.50 2.83
N ALA A 547 -11.37 10.78 1.85
CA ALA A 547 -10.01 11.21 2.12
C ALA A 547 -10.02 12.73 2.45
N PRO A 548 -9.35 13.19 3.53
CA PRO A 548 -9.49 14.55 4.03
C PRO A 548 -8.94 15.63 3.08
N ALA A 549 -7.82 15.34 2.41
CA ALA A 549 -7.12 16.27 1.53
C ALA A 549 -6.22 15.51 0.55
N ALA A 550 -5.80 16.18 -0.51
CA ALA A 550 -4.73 15.71 -1.38
C ALA A 550 -3.71 16.82 -1.69
N PHE A 551 -2.46 16.42 -1.94
CA PHE A 551 -1.36 17.30 -2.27
C PHE A 551 -0.60 16.78 -3.48
N PHE A 552 -0.24 17.70 -4.38
CA PHE A 552 0.68 17.42 -5.47
C PHE A 552 1.99 18.15 -5.26
N ILE A 553 3.09 17.40 -5.32
CA ILE A 553 4.45 17.93 -5.23
C ILE A 553 4.94 18.24 -6.64
N ASP A 554 4.97 19.53 -6.99
CA ASP A 554 5.44 20.00 -8.28
C ASP A 554 6.94 20.30 -8.24
N GLY A 555 7.72 19.32 -8.70
CA GLY A 555 9.18 19.41 -8.82
C GLY A 555 9.68 20.01 -10.14
N GLN A 556 8.79 20.37 -11.08
CA GLN A 556 9.17 20.93 -12.39
C GLN A 556 9.23 22.46 -12.39
N PHE A 557 9.16 23.08 -11.21
CA PHE A 557 9.23 24.52 -11.06
C PHE A 557 10.64 25.03 -11.38
N HIS A 558 10.85 25.46 -12.63
CA HIS A 558 11.95 26.35 -13.00
C HIS A 558 11.52 27.78 -12.67
N GLY A 559 12.13 28.36 -11.64
CA GLY A 559 11.97 29.77 -11.28
C GLY A 559 12.71 30.69 -12.23
#